data_AF-Q031F0-F1
#
_entry.id   AF-Q031F0-F1
#
_cell.length_a   1.000
_cell.length_b   1.000
_cell.length_c   1.000
_cell.angle_alpha   90.00
_cell.angle_beta   90.00
_cell.angle_gamma   90.00
#
_symmetry.space_group_name_H-M   'P 1'
#
loop_
_entity.id
_entity.type
_entity.pdbx_description
1 polymer ?
#
loop_
_entity_poly.entity_id
_entity_poly.type
_entity_poly.pdbx_seq_one_letter_code
_entity_poly.pdbx_strand_id
1 'polypeptide(L)'
;MKKTYFMRYFIRSLPLFMSAVLMELLSLLFQFMIFFMNKLALCTKISSFIDLVNQGIIYLNIGSSFFKNISIVLITLAGLIMTRELYFRLRYDSLKNLALSIRGTTKLRRYLHHIESFKASEDKTSKADMVISDYNKAIRKIVMDVNNEELLLYTKLPKEHQAQKMLKEVVSEIKEEVSNAYPEYLISGFERHGNSLWLKGTRK
;
A
#
# COMPACT_ATOMS: atom_id res chain seq x y z
N MET A 1 4.91 9.52 -21.52
CA MET A 1 4.43 8.16 -21.18
C MET A 1 3.05 8.18 -20.51
N LYS A 2 2.27 7.11 -20.63
CA LYS A 2 0.97 6.91 -19.96
C LYS A 2 1.09 5.81 -18.91
N LYS A 3 0.43 5.97 -17.75
CA LYS A 3 0.37 4.92 -16.72
C LYS A 3 -0.37 3.69 -17.23
N THR A 4 0.21 2.52 -16.98
CA THR A 4 -0.44 1.22 -17.13
C THR A 4 -1.64 1.09 -16.18
N TYR A 5 -2.47 0.06 -16.38
CA TYR A 5 -3.60 -0.19 -15.49
C TYR A 5 -3.11 -0.47 -14.06
N PHE A 6 -2.14 -1.38 -13.90
CA PHE A 6 -1.45 -1.64 -12.63
C PHE A 6 -1.04 -0.35 -11.90
N MET A 7 -0.29 0.53 -12.56
CA MET A 7 0.20 1.77 -11.94
C MET A 7 -0.91 2.71 -11.45
N ARG A 8 -2.07 2.72 -12.12
CA ARG A 8 -3.19 3.60 -11.72
C ARG A 8 -3.93 3.06 -10.51
N TYR A 9 -4.10 1.75 -10.44
CA TYR A 9 -5.02 1.12 -9.51
C TYR A 9 -4.34 0.45 -8.33
N PHE A 10 -3.09 0.00 -8.46
CA PHE A 10 -2.32 -0.63 -7.37
C PHE A 10 -2.25 0.24 -6.11
N ILE A 11 -1.96 1.53 -6.25
CA ILE A 11 -1.91 2.47 -5.10
C ILE A 11 -3.28 2.60 -4.43
N ARG A 12 -4.37 2.48 -5.19
CA ARG A 12 -5.73 2.65 -4.67
C ARG A 12 -6.28 1.35 -4.07
N SER A 13 -5.92 0.19 -4.62
CA SER A 13 -6.39 -1.10 -4.13
C SER A 13 -5.73 -1.50 -2.80
N LEU A 14 -4.47 -1.11 -2.58
CA LEU A 14 -3.76 -1.48 -1.36
C LEU A 14 -4.39 -0.93 -0.07
N PRO A 15 -4.72 0.37 0.06
CA PRO A 15 -5.42 0.89 1.24
C PRO A 15 -6.79 0.23 1.46
N LEU A 16 -7.55 -0.04 0.39
CA LEU A 16 -8.86 -0.70 0.48
C LEU A 16 -8.72 -2.11 1.08
N PHE A 17 -7.73 -2.86 0.62
CA PHE A 17 -7.42 -4.19 1.16
C PHE A 17 -6.99 -4.10 2.63
N MET A 18 -6.09 -3.18 2.98
CA MET A 18 -5.64 -3.00 4.37
C MET A 18 -6.78 -2.58 5.30
N SER A 19 -7.70 -1.72 4.84
CA SER A 19 -8.88 -1.35 5.61
C SER A 19 -9.87 -2.52 5.77
N ALA A 20 -10.01 -3.37 4.75
CA ALA A 20 -10.86 -4.57 4.86
C ALA A 20 -10.33 -5.51 5.95
N VAL A 21 -9.02 -5.79 5.94
CA VAL A 21 -8.36 -6.62 6.96
C VAL A 21 -8.53 -6.02 8.36
N LEU A 22 -8.37 -4.70 8.52
CA LEU A 22 -8.55 -4.04 9.81
C LEU A 22 -9.99 -4.20 10.35
N MET A 23 -10.99 -4.05 9.48
CA MET A 23 -12.40 -4.22 9.86
C MET A 23 -12.72 -5.67 10.23
N GLU A 24 -12.12 -6.65 9.55
CA GLU A 24 -12.25 -8.06 9.92
C GLU A 24 -11.64 -8.34 11.29
N LEU A 25 -10.44 -7.81 11.56
CA LEU A 25 -9.79 -7.95 12.87
C LEU A 25 -10.66 -7.35 13.99
N LEU A 26 -11.29 -6.20 13.74
CA LEU A 26 -12.17 -5.57 14.72
C LEU A 26 -13.44 -6.39 14.98
N SER A 27 -14.02 -6.99 13.93
CA SER A 27 -15.12 -7.96 14.07
C SER A 27 -14.72 -9.17 14.92
N LEU A 28 -13.53 -9.74 14.68
CA LEU A 28 -13.01 -10.87 15.44
C LEU A 28 -12.75 -10.51 16.91
N LEU A 29 -12.26 -9.30 17.20
CA LEU A 29 -12.12 -8.81 18.58
C LEU A 29 -13.47 -8.77 19.31
N PHE A 30 -14.54 -8.34 18.65
CA PHE A 30 -15.87 -8.32 19.26
C PHE A 30 -16.40 -9.74 19.50
N GLN A 31 -16.17 -10.67 18.58
CA GLN A 31 -16.52 -12.09 18.78
C GLN A 31 -15.75 -12.69 19.96
N PHE A 32 -14.48 -12.33 20.11
CA PHE A 32 -13.67 -12.76 21.24
C PHE A 32 -14.19 -12.19 22.57
N MET A 33 -14.62 -10.93 22.59
CA MET A 33 -15.29 -10.35 23.77
C MET A 33 -16.61 -11.05 24.10
N ILE A 34 -17.44 -11.34 23.08
CA ILE A 34 -18.69 -12.10 23.24
C ILE A 34 -18.43 -13.47 23.86
N PHE A 35 -17.37 -14.16 23.44
CA PHE A 35 -16.96 -15.45 24.02
C PHE A 35 -16.72 -15.35 25.53
N PHE A 36 -15.97 -14.33 25.98
CA PHE A 36 -15.75 -14.11 27.42
C PHE A 36 -17.02 -13.71 28.17
N MET A 37 -17.86 -12.85 27.58
CA MET A 37 -19.11 -12.42 28.19
C MET A 37 -20.08 -13.59 28.39
N ASN A 38 -20.17 -14.49 27.40
CA ASN A 38 -20.96 -15.72 27.53
C ASN A 38 -20.42 -16.63 28.65
N LYS A 39 -19.10 -16.76 28.77
CA LYS A 39 -18.48 -17.52 29.88
C LYS A 39 -18.77 -16.87 31.23
N LEU A 40 -18.74 -15.54 31.32
CA LEU A 40 -19.03 -14.80 32.54
C LEU A 40 -20.49 -14.99 32.96
N ALA A 41 -21.45 -14.84 32.03
CA ALA A 41 -22.87 -15.04 32.30
C ALA A 41 -23.18 -16.43 32.88
N LEU A 42 -22.49 -17.46 32.37
CA LEU A 42 -22.67 -18.86 32.80
C LEU A 42 -22.15 -19.12 34.23
N CYS A 43 -21.16 -18.35 34.70
CA CYS A 43 -20.63 -18.46 36.06
C CYS A 43 -21.42 -17.65 37.10
N THR A 44 -22.23 -16.69 36.66
CA THR A 44 -22.96 -15.78 37.56
C THR A 44 -24.32 -16.31 37.96
N LYS A 45 -24.73 -16.09 39.21
CA LYS A 45 -26.05 -16.49 39.75
C LYS A 45 -27.02 -15.31 39.92
N ILE A 46 -26.59 -14.09 39.60
CA ILE A 46 -27.36 -12.85 39.80
C ILE A 46 -28.11 -12.53 38.50
N SER A 47 -29.44 -12.63 38.52
CA SER A 47 -30.29 -12.44 37.33
C SER A 47 -30.12 -11.07 36.66
N SER A 48 -30.11 -9.99 37.44
CA SER A 48 -29.95 -8.63 36.90
C SER A 48 -28.59 -8.40 36.22
N PHE A 49 -27.54 -9.07 36.68
CA PHE A 49 -26.22 -9.02 36.06
C PHE A 49 -26.20 -9.80 34.75
N ILE A 50 -26.86 -10.96 34.70
CA ILE A 50 -27.02 -11.77 33.48
C ILE A 50 -27.76 -10.97 32.40
N ASP A 51 -28.83 -10.26 32.76
CA ASP A 51 -29.59 -9.43 31.81
C ASP A 51 -28.73 -8.31 31.23
N LEU A 52 -27.92 -7.64 32.05
CA LEU A 52 -26.97 -6.61 31.61
C LEU A 52 -25.90 -7.18 30.67
N VAL A 53 -25.34 -8.34 30.99
CA VAL A 53 -24.36 -9.03 30.12
C VAL A 53 -24.99 -9.43 28.79
N ASN A 54 -26.22 -9.95 28.80
CA ASN A 54 -26.96 -10.30 27.59
C ASN A 54 -27.24 -9.09 26.70
N GLN A 55 -27.61 -7.94 27.29
CA GLN A 55 -27.74 -6.68 26.54
C GLN A 55 -26.40 -6.27 25.91
N GLY A 56 -25.29 -6.37 26.66
CA GLY A 56 -23.95 -6.11 26.13
C GLY A 56 -23.59 -7.03 24.94
N ILE A 57 -23.91 -8.32 25.04
CA ILE A 57 -23.70 -9.30 23.96
C ILE A 57 -24.49 -8.92 22.71
N ILE A 58 -25.74 -8.43 22.84
CA ILE A 58 -26.54 -7.98 21.70
C ILE A 58 -25.84 -6.81 20.97
N TYR A 59 -25.39 -5.78 21.70
CA TYR A 59 -24.69 -4.65 21.10
C TYR A 59 -23.36 -5.06 20.43
N LEU A 60 -22.60 -5.95 21.08
CA LEU A 60 -21.36 -6.49 20.50
C LEU A 60 -21.62 -7.29 19.22
N ASN A 61 -22.70 -8.07 19.16
CA ASN A 61 -23.09 -8.82 17.96
C ASN A 61 -23.43 -7.90 16.79
N ILE A 62 -24.20 -6.84 17.07
CA ILE A 62 -24.54 -5.82 16.06
C ILE A 62 -23.25 -5.16 15.53
N GLY A 63 -22.35 -4.76 16.43
CA GLY A 63 -21.06 -4.18 16.07
C GLY A 63 -20.18 -5.13 15.24
N SER A 64 -20.08 -6.40 15.64
CA SER A 64 -19.30 -7.41 14.92
C SER A 64 -19.85 -7.61 13.50
N SER A 65 -21.16 -7.76 13.37
CA SER A 65 -21.82 -7.90 12.06
C SER A 65 -21.57 -6.68 11.17
N PHE A 66 -21.68 -5.48 11.72
CA PHE A 66 -21.42 -4.24 10.99
C PHE A 66 -19.99 -4.18 10.43
N PHE A 67 -18.98 -4.42 11.25
CA PHE A 67 -17.58 -4.41 10.79
C PHE A 67 -17.30 -5.53 9.77
N LYS A 68 -17.86 -6.72 9.97
CA LYS A 68 -17.75 -7.82 9.01
C LYS A 68 -18.36 -7.46 7.66
N ASN A 69 -19.53 -6.83 7.64
CA ASN A 69 -20.18 -6.42 6.39
C ASN A 69 -19.36 -5.36 5.66
N ILE A 70 -18.78 -4.39 6.38
CA ILE A 70 -17.85 -3.41 5.80
C ILE A 70 -16.62 -4.10 5.21
N SER A 71 -16.02 -5.04 5.94
CA SER A 71 -14.88 -5.85 5.46
C SER A 71 -15.20 -6.53 4.13
N ILE A 72 -16.36 -7.19 4.03
CA ILE A 72 -16.83 -7.86 2.80
C ILE A 72 -17.03 -6.87 1.65
N VAL A 73 -17.63 -5.70 1.90
CA VAL A 73 -17.81 -4.67 0.86
C VAL A 73 -16.46 -4.13 0.36
N LEU A 74 -15.50 -3.90 1.27
CA LEU A 74 -14.19 -3.39 0.90
C LEU A 74 -13.36 -4.42 0.12
N ILE A 75 -13.40 -5.70 0.53
CA ILE A 75 -12.64 -6.76 -0.15
C ILE A 75 -13.22 -7.05 -1.54
N THR A 76 -14.54 -7.01 -1.69
CA THR A 76 -15.20 -7.18 -3.01
C THR A 76 -14.84 -6.02 -3.94
N LEU A 77 -14.87 -4.77 -3.45
CA LEU A 77 -14.46 -3.61 -4.24
C LEU A 77 -12.98 -3.68 -4.65
N ALA A 78 -12.09 -4.05 -3.73
CA ALA A 78 -10.67 -4.24 -4.03
C ALA A 78 -10.46 -5.36 -5.07
N GLY A 79 -11.20 -6.46 -4.93
CA GLY A 79 -11.22 -7.57 -5.89
C GLY A 79 -11.65 -7.12 -7.28
N LEU A 80 -12.76 -6.40 -7.41
CA LEU A 80 -13.25 -5.87 -8.69
C LEU A 80 -12.20 -5.02 -9.40
N ILE A 81 -11.51 -4.12 -8.68
CA ILE A 81 -10.44 -3.30 -9.25
C ILE A 81 -9.28 -4.16 -9.77
N MET A 82 -8.92 -5.22 -9.02
CA MET A 82 -7.79 -6.09 -9.36
C MET A 82 -8.13 -7.14 -10.43
N THR A 83 -9.40 -7.52 -10.61
CA THR A 83 -9.81 -8.55 -11.57
C THR A 83 -9.31 -8.29 -12.99
N ARG A 84 -9.43 -7.04 -13.46
CA ARG A 84 -8.94 -6.65 -14.78
C ARG A 84 -7.43 -6.82 -14.92
N GLU A 85 -6.66 -6.45 -13.89
CA GLU A 85 -5.21 -6.62 -13.90
C GLU A 85 -4.84 -8.10 -13.89
N LEU A 86 -5.49 -8.91 -13.05
CA LEU A 86 -5.29 -10.36 -13.00
C LEU A 86 -5.61 -11.02 -14.34
N TYR A 87 -6.72 -10.66 -14.97
CA TYR A 87 -7.08 -11.15 -16.29
C TYR A 87 -6.02 -10.80 -17.35
N PHE A 88 -5.55 -9.55 -17.36
CA PHE A 88 -4.49 -9.12 -18.28
C PHE A 88 -3.20 -9.92 -18.06
N ARG A 89 -2.78 -10.12 -16.80
CA ARG A 89 -1.57 -10.88 -16.45
C ARG A 89 -1.68 -12.37 -16.74
N LEU A 90 -2.88 -12.93 -16.66
CA LEU A 90 -3.11 -14.34 -17.01
C LEU A 90 -3.07 -14.57 -18.52
N ARG A 91 -3.52 -13.58 -19.32
CA ARG A 91 -3.65 -13.74 -20.76
C ARG A 91 -2.43 -13.28 -21.57
N TYR A 92 -1.79 -12.20 -21.14
CA TYR A 92 -0.77 -11.50 -21.95
C TYR A 92 0.60 -11.41 -21.26
N ASP A 93 0.70 -11.79 -19.98
CA ASP A 93 1.93 -11.67 -19.20
C ASP A 93 2.05 -12.84 -18.20
N SER A 94 2.59 -12.63 -16.98
CA SER A 94 2.67 -13.67 -15.97
C SER A 94 2.29 -13.17 -14.57
N LEU A 95 1.70 -14.04 -13.76
CA LEU A 95 1.43 -13.73 -12.35
C LEU A 95 2.74 -13.54 -11.54
N LYS A 96 3.86 -14.11 -11.99
CA LYS A 96 5.18 -13.89 -11.39
C LYS A 96 5.59 -12.42 -11.54
N ASN A 97 5.34 -11.82 -12.70
CA ASN A 97 5.64 -10.41 -12.98
C ASN A 97 4.78 -9.45 -12.15
N LEU A 98 3.53 -9.82 -11.86
CA LEU A 98 2.70 -9.10 -10.90
C LEU A 98 3.36 -9.11 -9.50
N ALA A 99 3.82 -10.27 -9.03
CA ALA A 99 4.51 -10.37 -7.75
C ALA A 99 5.83 -9.57 -7.73
N LEU A 100 6.60 -9.60 -8.83
CA LEU A 100 7.81 -8.79 -9.00
C LEU A 100 7.52 -7.29 -8.97
N SER A 101 6.43 -6.84 -9.61
CA SER A 101 5.98 -5.44 -9.60
C SER A 101 5.63 -4.96 -8.19
N ILE A 102 4.90 -5.78 -7.42
CA ILE A 102 4.52 -5.48 -6.04
C ILE A 102 5.75 -5.47 -5.12
N ARG A 103 6.62 -6.49 -5.22
CA ARG A 103 7.85 -6.59 -4.42
C ARG A 103 8.83 -5.48 -4.75
N GLY A 104 9.05 -5.18 -6.04
CA GLY A 104 9.91 -4.08 -6.48
C GLY A 104 9.41 -2.73 -5.98
N THR A 105 8.11 -2.47 -6.13
CA THR A 105 7.50 -1.24 -5.63
C THR A 105 7.67 -1.10 -4.11
N THR A 106 7.42 -2.16 -3.35
CA THR A 106 7.51 -2.11 -1.88
C THR A 106 8.95 -2.01 -1.37
N LYS A 107 9.90 -2.75 -1.96
CA LYS A 107 11.32 -2.68 -1.63
C LYS A 107 11.85 -1.26 -1.88
N LEU A 108 11.57 -0.71 -3.06
CA LEU A 108 12.05 0.61 -3.45
C LEU A 108 11.48 1.72 -2.56
N ARG A 109 10.19 1.66 -2.21
CA ARG A 109 9.59 2.62 -1.28
C ARG A 109 10.25 2.60 0.11
N ARG A 110 10.57 1.41 0.62
CA ARG A 110 11.25 1.27 1.93
C ARG A 110 12.67 1.83 1.88
N TYR A 111 13.42 1.50 0.84
CA TYR A 111 14.78 2.00 0.61
C TYR A 111 14.80 3.54 0.58
N LEU A 112 13.92 4.14 -0.21
CA LEU A 112 13.87 5.60 -0.36
C LEU A 112 13.40 6.35 0.89
N HIS A 113 12.55 5.71 1.69
CA HIS A 113 12.14 6.28 2.97
C HIS A 113 13.30 6.21 3.98
N HIS A 114 14.12 5.16 3.94
CA HIS A 114 15.27 5.05 4.84
C HIS A 114 16.32 6.14 4.58
N ILE A 115 16.63 6.41 3.30
CA ILE A 115 17.56 7.49 2.90
C ILE A 115 17.12 8.84 3.46
N GLU A 116 15.82 9.14 3.43
CA GLU A 116 15.32 10.41 3.96
C GLU A 116 15.33 10.44 5.48
N SER A 117 14.96 9.36 6.17
CA SER A 117 15.04 9.34 7.64
C SER A 117 16.45 9.65 8.17
N PHE A 118 17.48 9.24 7.44
CA PHE A 118 18.88 9.56 7.73
C PHE A 118 19.22 11.04 7.49
N LYS A 119 18.76 11.63 6.38
CA LYS A 119 18.97 13.06 6.09
C LYS A 119 18.16 13.97 7.02
N ALA A 120 16.96 13.56 7.42
CA ALA A 120 16.06 14.33 8.28
C ALA A 120 16.54 14.45 9.74
N SER A 121 17.37 13.50 10.22
CA SER A 121 17.95 13.60 11.57
C SER A 121 18.95 14.76 11.74
N GLU A 122 19.53 15.26 10.64
CA GLU A 122 20.54 16.33 10.68
C GLU A 122 19.94 17.74 10.75
N ASP A 123 18.76 17.97 10.15
CA ASP A 123 18.15 19.31 10.01
C ASP A 123 16.72 19.38 10.59
N LYS A 124 16.57 19.70 11.89
CA LYS A 124 15.25 19.85 12.54
C LYS A 124 14.76 21.30 12.51
N THR A 125 14.02 21.68 11.46
CA THR A 125 13.25 22.94 11.40
C THR A 125 11.84 22.71 10.82
N SER A 126 10.86 23.55 11.19
CA SER A 126 9.46 23.39 10.74
C SER A 126 9.26 23.47 9.22
N LYS A 127 10.13 24.21 8.51
CA LYS A 127 10.14 24.22 7.03
C LYS A 127 10.72 22.93 6.46
N ALA A 128 11.73 22.33 7.11
CA ALA A 128 12.27 21.03 6.71
C ALA A 128 11.20 19.95 6.79
N ASP A 129 10.37 19.96 7.84
CA ASP A 129 9.27 19.00 8.01
C ASP A 129 8.25 19.03 6.86
N MET A 130 7.93 20.22 6.34
CA MET A 130 7.00 20.38 5.21
C MET A 130 7.60 19.83 3.91
N VAL A 131 8.89 20.13 3.66
CA VAL A 131 9.64 19.64 2.49
C VAL A 131 9.75 18.11 2.52
N ILE A 132 10.07 17.57 3.68
CA ILE A 132 10.15 16.13 3.96
C ILE A 132 8.79 15.46 3.71
N SER A 133 7.71 16.04 4.24
CA SER A 133 6.35 15.53 4.02
C SER A 133 6.00 15.45 2.53
N ASP A 134 6.35 16.46 1.75
CA ASP A 134 6.07 16.50 0.33
C ASP A 134 6.93 15.53 -0.49
N TYR A 135 8.19 15.32 -0.09
CA TYR A 135 9.04 14.25 -0.62
C TYR A 135 8.47 12.85 -0.32
N ASN A 136 8.07 12.58 0.93
CA ASN A 136 7.49 11.31 1.33
C ASN A 136 6.16 11.01 0.61
N LYS A 137 5.34 12.04 0.33
CA LYS A 137 4.15 11.91 -0.52
C LYS A 137 4.48 11.50 -1.95
N ALA A 138 5.63 11.91 -2.48
CA ALA A 138 6.12 11.49 -3.80
C ALA A 138 6.60 10.03 -3.78
N ILE A 139 7.39 9.63 -2.78
CA ILE A 139 7.85 8.24 -2.60
C ILE A 139 6.66 7.28 -2.53
N ARG A 140 5.63 7.61 -1.74
CA ARG A 140 4.42 6.78 -1.62
C ARG A 140 3.70 6.54 -2.97
N LYS A 141 3.95 7.39 -3.96
CA LYS A 141 3.38 7.30 -5.31
C LYS A 141 4.29 6.59 -6.32
N ILE A 142 5.46 6.12 -5.89
CA ILE A 142 6.35 5.31 -6.71
C ILE A 142 5.67 3.98 -7.03
N VAL A 143 5.65 3.59 -8.30
CA VAL A 143 5.15 2.28 -8.73
C VAL A 143 6.06 1.73 -9.80
N MET A 144 6.48 0.49 -9.61
CA MET A 144 7.19 -0.30 -10.59
C MET A 144 6.23 -1.31 -11.19
N ASP A 145 6.19 -1.36 -12.52
CA ASP A 145 5.44 -2.33 -13.30
C ASP A 145 6.44 -3.11 -14.14
N VAL A 146 6.59 -4.39 -13.83
CA VAL A 146 7.45 -5.33 -14.55
C VAL A 146 6.53 -6.21 -15.36
N ASN A 147 6.77 -6.33 -16.66
CA ASN A 147 6.10 -7.28 -17.54
C ASN A 147 7.15 -8.01 -18.40
N ASN A 148 6.73 -9.00 -19.19
CA ASN A 148 7.64 -9.81 -20.00
C ASN A 148 8.46 -9.04 -21.06
N GLU A 149 8.09 -7.81 -21.41
CA GLU A 149 8.72 -7.00 -22.47
C GLU A 149 9.53 -5.83 -21.91
N GLU A 150 8.98 -5.16 -20.89
CA GLU A 150 9.51 -3.92 -20.33
C GLU A 150 9.29 -3.82 -18.81
N LEU A 151 10.17 -3.04 -18.19
CA LEU A 151 10.08 -2.57 -16.82
C LEU A 151 9.79 -1.07 -16.86
N LEU A 152 8.72 -0.64 -16.22
CA LEU A 152 8.37 0.76 -16.10
C LEU A 152 8.37 1.17 -14.63
N LEU A 153 9.11 2.21 -14.30
CA LEU A 153 9.09 2.83 -12.99
C LEU A 153 8.49 4.23 -13.11
N TYR A 154 7.43 4.49 -12.35
CA TYR A 154 6.77 5.78 -12.27
C TYR A 154 7.03 6.42 -10.91
N THR A 155 7.39 7.71 -10.89
CA THR A 155 7.35 8.55 -9.70
C THR A 155 6.73 9.92 -9.98
N LYS A 156 5.99 10.45 -9.02
CA LYS A 156 5.43 11.81 -9.11
C LYS A 156 6.48 12.80 -8.62
N LEU A 157 6.65 13.93 -9.31
CA LEU A 157 7.49 14.99 -8.80
C LEU A 157 6.83 15.66 -7.56
N PRO A 158 7.59 15.90 -6.48
CA PRO A 158 7.15 16.72 -5.35
C PRO A 158 6.72 18.11 -5.81
N LYS A 159 5.81 18.76 -5.07
CA LYS A 159 5.41 20.14 -5.41
C LYS A 159 6.52 21.13 -5.06
N GLU A 160 7.10 20.96 -3.87
CA GLU A 160 8.19 21.80 -3.38
C GLU A 160 9.50 21.60 -4.16
N HIS A 161 10.16 22.70 -4.49
CA HIS A 161 11.42 22.68 -5.26
C HIS A 161 12.56 21.98 -4.50
N GLN A 162 12.65 22.17 -3.18
CA GLN A 162 13.66 21.50 -2.36
C GLN A 162 13.43 19.99 -2.34
N ALA A 163 12.18 19.54 -2.21
CA ALA A 163 11.83 18.12 -2.30
C ALA A 163 12.10 17.53 -3.70
N GLN A 164 11.91 18.31 -4.77
CA GLN A 164 12.31 17.89 -6.12
C GLN A 164 13.82 17.72 -6.24
N LYS A 165 14.62 18.59 -5.62
CA LYS A 165 16.08 18.48 -5.61
C LYS A 165 16.52 17.20 -4.89
N MET A 166 15.95 16.94 -3.71
CA MET A 166 16.20 15.68 -2.97
C MET A 166 15.87 14.45 -3.82
N LEU A 167 14.74 14.44 -4.53
CA LEU A 167 14.39 13.32 -5.41
C LEU A 167 15.38 13.16 -6.57
N LYS A 168 15.86 14.26 -7.16
CA LYS A 168 16.82 14.21 -8.27
C LYS A 168 18.18 13.66 -7.84
N GLU A 169 18.62 13.95 -6.62
CA GLU A 169 19.89 13.43 -6.07
C GLU A 169 19.86 11.90 -5.95
N VAL A 170 18.72 11.33 -5.53
CA VAL A 170 18.59 9.89 -5.29
C VAL A 170 18.22 9.12 -6.57
N VAL A 171 17.81 9.81 -7.64
CA VAL A 171 17.36 9.18 -8.90
C VAL A 171 18.45 8.32 -9.56
N SER A 172 19.73 8.72 -9.48
CA SER A 172 20.85 7.89 -9.96
C SER A 172 20.99 6.60 -9.15
N GLU A 173 20.92 6.69 -7.82
CA GLU A 173 20.98 5.52 -6.93
C GLU A 173 19.81 4.56 -7.19
N ILE A 174 18.60 5.10 -7.44
CA ILE A 174 17.44 4.28 -7.83
C ILE A 174 17.72 3.51 -9.11
N LYS A 175 18.31 4.16 -10.12
CA LYS A 175 18.61 3.51 -11.40
C LYS A 175 19.57 2.34 -11.18
N GLU A 176 20.61 2.54 -10.39
CA GLU A 176 21.60 1.50 -10.07
C GLU A 176 20.97 0.34 -9.29
N GLU A 177 20.20 0.62 -8.24
CA GLU A 177 19.50 -0.41 -7.45
C GLU A 177 18.54 -1.23 -8.33
N VAL A 178 17.80 -0.57 -9.24
CA VAL A 178 16.91 -1.25 -10.19
C VAL A 178 17.71 -2.09 -11.20
N SER A 179 18.81 -1.57 -11.74
CA SER A 179 19.66 -2.29 -12.68
C SER A 179 20.28 -3.54 -12.04
N ASN A 180 20.69 -3.46 -10.78
CA ASN A 180 21.25 -4.57 -10.02
C ASN A 180 20.19 -5.61 -9.65
N ALA A 181 18.99 -5.17 -9.29
CA ALA A 181 17.89 -6.06 -8.92
C ALA A 181 17.23 -6.77 -10.11
N TYR A 182 17.32 -6.19 -11.31
CA TYR A 182 16.66 -6.68 -12.54
C TYR A 182 17.64 -6.82 -13.72
N PRO A 183 18.65 -7.71 -13.64
CA PRO A 183 19.72 -7.82 -14.63
C PRO A 183 19.25 -8.27 -16.03
N GLU A 184 18.05 -8.87 -16.12
CA GLU A 184 17.40 -9.26 -17.39
C GLU A 184 16.93 -8.06 -18.22
N TYR A 185 16.86 -6.85 -17.64
CA TYR A 185 16.38 -5.65 -18.30
C TYR A 185 17.53 -4.66 -18.52
N LEU A 186 17.58 -4.07 -19.70
CA LEU A 186 18.46 -2.95 -20.02
C LEU A 186 17.77 -1.65 -19.58
N ILE A 187 18.26 -1.08 -18.47
CA ILE A 187 17.64 0.07 -17.80
C ILE A 187 18.14 1.41 -18.39
N SER A 188 17.19 2.22 -18.89
CA SER A 188 17.42 3.58 -19.39
C SER A 188 17.64 4.58 -18.25
N GLY A 189 18.05 5.81 -18.61
CA GLY A 189 18.00 6.94 -17.70
C GLY A 189 16.56 7.33 -17.35
N PHE A 190 16.41 8.17 -16.33
CA PHE A 190 15.11 8.75 -16.00
C PHE A 190 14.73 9.86 -16.98
N GLU A 191 13.50 9.82 -17.45
CA GLU A 191 12.90 10.82 -18.34
C GLU A 191 11.79 11.59 -17.64
N ARG A 192 11.78 12.91 -17.84
CA ARG A 192 10.72 13.77 -17.31
C ARG A 192 9.56 13.85 -18.29
N HIS A 193 8.37 13.50 -17.81
CA HIS A 193 7.13 13.74 -18.53
C HIS A 193 6.18 14.57 -17.66
N GLY A 194 6.11 15.87 -17.94
CA GLY A 194 5.31 16.84 -17.17
C GLY A 194 5.71 16.86 -15.69
N ASN A 195 4.77 16.50 -14.82
CA ASN A 195 4.96 16.46 -13.36
C ASN A 195 5.32 15.06 -12.82
N SER A 196 6.02 14.26 -13.63
CA SER A 196 6.45 12.91 -13.28
C SER A 196 7.81 12.57 -13.88
N LEU A 197 8.52 11.66 -13.22
CA LEU A 197 9.72 11.02 -13.72
C LEU A 197 9.42 9.55 -14.01
N TRP A 198 10.02 9.06 -15.09
CA TRP A 198 9.84 7.71 -15.58
C TRP A 198 11.19 7.07 -15.81
N LEU A 199 11.34 5.79 -15.49
CA LEU A 199 12.47 4.98 -15.90
C LEU A 199 11.93 3.77 -16.67
N LYS A 200 12.58 3.47 -17.80
CA LYS A 200 12.21 2.38 -18.68
C LYS A 200 13.32 1.34 -18.70
N GLY A 201 12.96 0.07 -18.59
CA GLY A 201 13.82 -1.05 -18.89
C GLY A 201 13.25 -1.83 -20.05
N THR A 202 14.06 -2.21 -21.03
CA THR A 202 13.67 -3.16 -22.09
C THR A 202 14.33 -4.50 -21.81
N ARG A 203 13.57 -5.59 -21.92
CA ARG A 203 14.14 -6.93 -21.71
C ARG A 203 15.21 -7.24 -22.76
N LYS A 204 16.28 -7.91 -22.34
CA LYS A 204 17.37 -8.38 -23.21
C LYS A 204 16.94 -9.55 -24.10
#